data_AF-A0A9C7PI60-F1
#
_entry.id   AF-A0A9C7PI60-F1
#
_cell.length_a   1.000
_cell.length_b   1.000
_cell.length_c   1.000
_cell.angle_alpha   90.00
_cell.angle_beta   90.00
_cell.angle_gamma   90.00
#
_symmetry.space_group_name_H-M   'P 1'
#
loop_
_entity.id
_entity.type
_entity.pdbx_description
1 polymer ?
#
loop_
_entity_poly.entity_id
_entity_poly.type
_entity_poly.pdbx_seq_one_letter_code
_entity_poly.pdbx_strand_id
1 'polypeptide(L)'
;MNFFFIFATIILITMHGVVGLRIIPFLNLNNNVKIITWCVIAVLGALPIIPIILRSKGYEEKFVDWFSWAGYISLGFFALTFLAVITKDLVYLALGLISKFSSGYSQETIDPQRREFIQKLLSIGIITTTGASTLRVYIMHVRSYNNEGKHCYK
;
A
#
# COMPACT_ATOMS: atom_id res chain seq x y z
N MET A 1 -10.52 22.45 -12.84
CA MET A 1 -9.96 21.11 -13.09
C MET A 1 -8.59 20.90 -12.41
N ASN A 2 -7.71 21.91 -12.37
CA ASN A 2 -6.36 21.75 -11.80
C ASN A 2 -6.31 21.50 -10.28
N PHE A 3 -7.16 22.18 -9.49
CA PHE A 3 -7.14 22.05 -8.02
C PHE A 3 -7.45 20.62 -7.53
N PHE A 4 -8.44 19.95 -8.12
CA PHE A 4 -8.77 18.57 -7.79
C PHE A 4 -7.61 17.61 -8.06
N PHE A 5 -6.98 17.75 -9.23
CA PHE A 5 -5.85 16.91 -9.62
C PHE A 5 -4.63 17.11 -8.71
N ILE A 6 -4.33 18.37 -8.36
CA ILE A 6 -3.27 18.71 -7.40
C ILE A 6 -3.58 18.06 -6.04
N PHE A 7 -4.80 18.22 -5.54
CA PHE A 7 -5.21 17.67 -4.25
C PHE A 7 -5.13 16.13 -4.24
N ALA A 8 -5.64 15.47 -5.26
CA ALA A 8 -5.56 14.01 -5.41
C ALA A 8 -4.10 13.53 -5.48
N THR A 9 -3.24 14.25 -6.18
CA THR A 9 -1.81 13.91 -6.29
C THR A 9 -1.10 14.07 -4.94
N ILE A 10 -1.41 15.11 -4.17
CA ILE A 10 -0.86 15.31 -2.82
C ILE A 10 -1.25 14.15 -1.90
N ILE A 11 -2.52 13.75 -1.91
CA ILE A 11 -3.00 12.60 -1.13
C ILE A 11 -2.25 11.33 -1.54
N LEU A 12 -2.14 11.08 -2.86
CA LEU A 12 -1.46 9.90 -3.39
C LEU A 12 0.00 9.83 -2.94
N ILE A 13 0.74 10.94 -3.06
CA ILE A 13 2.14 11.02 -2.63
C ILE A 13 2.25 10.78 -1.13
N THR A 14 1.41 11.45 -0.34
CA THR A 14 1.44 11.35 1.13
C THR A 14 1.21 9.91 1.58
N MET A 15 0.22 9.25 0.99
CA MET A 15 -0.14 7.87 1.28
C MET A 15 1.01 6.89 0.99
N HIS A 16 1.62 6.97 -0.20
CA HIS A 16 2.75 6.11 -0.56
C HIS A 16 3.98 6.40 0.31
N GLY A 17 4.23 7.68 0.61
CA GLY A 17 5.29 8.13 1.50
C GLY A 17 5.13 7.57 2.91
N VAL A 18 3.93 7.65 3.49
CA VAL A 18 3.63 7.10 4.83
C VAL A 18 3.86 5.59 4.87
N VAL A 19 3.39 4.86 3.85
CA VAL A 19 3.61 3.41 3.76
C VAL A 19 5.11 3.08 3.74
N GLY A 20 5.88 3.76 2.88
CA GLY A 20 7.33 3.58 2.79
C GLY A 20 8.05 3.88 4.12
N LEU A 21 7.75 5.04 4.72
CA LEU A 21 8.35 5.46 6.01
C LEU A 21 8.01 4.53 7.16
N ARG A 22 6.82 3.91 7.15
CA ARG A 22 6.35 3.04 8.24
C ARG A 22 6.72 1.57 8.06
N ILE A 23 7.10 1.13 6.87
CA ILE A 23 7.42 -0.29 6.61
C ILE A 23 8.94 -0.49 6.47
N ILE A 24 9.62 0.34 5.68
CA ILE A 24 11.04 0.15 5.34
C ILE A 24 11.97 0.09 6.55
N PRO A 25 11.83 0.94 7.59
CA PRO A 25 12.73 0.92 8.74
C PRO A 25 12.69 -0.40 9.51
N PHE A 26 11.52 -1.03 9.65
CA PHE A 26 11.35 -2.25 10.45
C PHE A 26 11.80 -3.53 9.74
N LEU A 27 12.02 -3.46 8.41
CA LEU A 27 12.53 -4.60 7.64
C LEU A 27 14.04 -4.79 7.80
N ASN A 28 14.75 -3.85 8.42
CA ASN A 28 16.21 -3.86 8.62
C ASN A 28 16.99 -4.22 7.34
N LEU A 29 16.60 -3.59 6.23
CA LEU A 29 17.16 -3.87 4.90
C LEU A 29 18.55 -3.23 4.73
N ASN A 30 19.39 -3.82 3.87
CA ASN A 30 20.62 -3.17 3.40
C ASN A 30 20.29 -1.87 2.65
N ASN A 31 21.19 -0.89 2.68
CA ASN A 31 21.00 0.43 2.08
C ASN A 31 20.66 0.36 0.59
N ASN A 32 21.31 -0.53 -0.17
CA ASN A 32 21.01 -0.75 -1.58
C ASN A 32 19.56 -1.24 -1.79
N VAL A 33 19.10 -2.16 -0.94
CA VAL A 33 17.74 -2.69 -1.02
C VAL A 33 16.72 -1.63 -0.61
N LYS A 34 17.02 -0.79 0.39
CA LYS A 34 16.17 0.35 0.76
C LYS A 34 15.95 1.31 -0.43
N ILE A 35 17.01 1.63 -1.17
CA ILE A 35 16.91 2.50 -2.37
C ILE A 35 16.01 1.85 -3.41
N ILE A 36 16.23 0.56 -3.71
CA ILE A 36 15.40 -0.19 -4.66
C ILE A 36 13.93 -0.18 -4.22
N THR A 37 13.64 -0.42 -2.93
CA THR A 37 12.27 -0.39 -2.42
C THR A 37 11.62 0.98 -2.60
N TRP A 38 12.34 2.07 -2.33
CA TRP A 38 11.83 3.43 -2.57
C TRP A 38 11.58 3.70 -4.05
N CYS A 39 12.46 3.25 -4.94
CA CYS A 39 12.24 3.35 -6.39
C CYS A 39 10.99 2.57 -6.82
N VAL A 40 10.80 1.35 -6.31
CA VAL A 40 9.61 0.54 -6.59
C VAL A 40 8.33 1.24 -6.11
N ILE A 41 8.33 1.79 -4.90
CA ILE A 41 7.19 2.56 -4.37
C ILE A 41 6.89 3.78 -5.26
N ALA A 42 7.93 4.51 -5.69
CA ALA A 42 7.76 5.68 -6.56
C ALA A 42 7.17 5.30 -7.93
N VAL A 43 7.65 4.23 -8.54
CA VAL A 43 7.11 3.71 -9.81
C VAL A 43 5.64 3.30 -9.62
N LEU A 44 5.35 2.48 -8.61
CA LEU A 44 3.99 2.02 -8.32
C LEU A 44 3.03 3.16 -7.96
N GLY A 45 3.51 4.23 -7.31
CA GLY A 45 2.73 5.43 -7.02
C GLY A 45 2.51 6.33 -8.24
N ALA A 46 3.35 6.23 -9.28
CA ALA A 46 3.15 6.93 -10.54
C ALA A 46 2.14 6.23 -11.46
N LEU A 47 2.00 4.91 -11.35
CA LEU A 47 1.10 4.09 -12.19
C LEU A 47 -0.34 4.64 -12.28
N PRO A 48 -1.00 5.11 -11.22
CA PRO A 48 -2.35 5.70 -11.30
C PRO A 48 -2.42 7.01 -12.09
N ILE A 49 -1.31 7.75 -12.19
CA ILE A 49 -1.24 9.06 -12.86
C ILE A 49 -1.02 8.91 -14.36
N ILE A 50 -0.20 7.94 -14.76
CA ILE A 50 0.16 7.64 -16.16
C ILE A 50 -1.07 7.55 -17.09
N PRO A 51 -2.10 6.71 -16.83
CA PRO A 51 -3.23 6.56 -17.74
C PRO A 51 -4.05 7.84 -17.92
N ILE A 52 -4.11 8.70 -16.89
CA ILE A 52 -4.80 10.00 -16.97
C ILE A 52 -4.10 10.91 -17.99
N ILE A 53 -2.76 10.93 -17.96
CA ILE A 53 -1.95 11.72 -18.90
C ILE A 53 -2.00 11.14 -20.31
N LEU A 54 -1.98 9.80 -20.45
CA LEU A 54 -2.05 9.19 -21.77
C LEU A 54 -3.43 9.40 -22.42
N ARG A 55 -4.51 9.29 -21.63
CA ARG A 55 -5.86 9.50 -22.16
C ARG A 55 -6.08 10.94 -22.63
N SER A 56 -5.51 11.93 -21.94
CA SER A 56 -5.59 13.32 -22.38
C SER A 56 -4.81 13.63 -23.66
N LYS A 57 -3.84 12.79 -24.02
CA LYS A 57 -3.03 12.91 -25.25
C LYS A 57 -3.54 12.08 -26.43
N GLY A 58 -4.62 11.31 -26.26
CA GLY A 58 -5.22 10.52 -27.34
C GLY A 58 -4.46 9.26 -27.73
N TYR A 59 -3.69 8.66 -26.81
CA TYR A 59 -3.02 7.37 -27.05
C TYR A 59 -4.02 6.21 -27.20
N GLU A 60 -3.57 5.08 -27.77
CA GLU A 60 -4.39 3.89 -28.01
C GLU A 60 -5.08 3.37 -26.75
N GLU A 61 -6.39 3.10 -26.86
CA GLU A 61 -7.23 2.64 -25.75
C GLU A 61 -6.71 1.35 -25.10
N LYS A 62 -6.18 0.38 -25.87
CA LYS A 62 -5.68 -0.89 -25.30
C LYS A 62 -4.48 -0.70 -24.38
N PHE A 63 -3.54 0.18 -24.76
CA PHE A 63 -2.35 0.44 -23.95
C PHE A 63 -2.70 1.24 -22.70
N VAL A 64 -3.60 2.23 -22.83
CA VAL A 64 -4.11 3.02 -21.71
C VAL A 64 -4.91 2.17 -20.73
N ASP A 65 -5.71 1.22 -21.21
CA ASP A 65 -6.50 0.32 -20.38
C ASP A 65 -5.60 -0.61 -19.54
N TRP A 66 -4.52 -1.13 -20.14
CA TRP A 66 -3.53 -1.93 -19.41
C TRP A 66 -2.86 -1.14 -18.27
N PHE A 67 -2.42 0.11 -18.54
CA PHE A 67 -1.86 0.98 -17.50
C PHE A 67 -2.89 1.38 -16.45
N SER A 68 -4.15 1.57 -16.83
CA SER A 68 -5.26 1.86 -15.91
C SER A 68 -5.45 0.71 -14.94
N TRP A 69 -5.48 -0.52 -15.45
CA TRP A 69 -5.54 -1.74 -14.64
C TRP A 69 -4.38 -1.86 -13.66
N ALA A 70 -3.15 -1.67 -14.13
CA ALA A 70 -1.97 -1.70 -13.29
C ALA A 70 -2.04 -0.61 -12.19
N GLY A 71 -2.50 0.59 -12.55
CA GLY A 71 -2.76 1.70 -11.62
C GLY A 71 -3.77 1.36 -10.55
N TYR A 72 -4.90 0.75 -10.90
CA TYR A 72 -5.95 0.38 -9.94
C TYR A 72 -5.49 -0.71 -8.96
N ILE A 73 -4.77 -1.72 -9.45
CA ILE A 73 -4.18 -2.78 -8.61
C ILE A 73 -3.16 -2.19 -7.65
N SER A 74 -2.26 -1.34 -8.14
CA SER A 74 -1.26 -0.65 -7.31
C SER A 74 -1.94 0.22 -6.23
N LEU A 75 -2.90 1.06 -6.64
CA LEU A 75 -3.64 1.93 -5.73
C LEU A 75 -4.36 1.13 -4.64
N GLY A 76 -5.01 0.02 -5.01
CA GLY A 76 -5.68 -0.88 -4.07
C GLY A 76 -4.71 -1.50 -3.06
N PHE A 77 -3.55 -1.99 -3.52
CA PHE A 77 -2.51 -2.52 -2.63
C PHE A 77 -2.05 -1.48 -1.61
N PHE A 78 -1.68 -0.27 -2.08
CA PHE A 78 -1.24 0.80 -1.18
C PHE A 78 -2.36 1.28 -0.27
N ALA A 79 -3.63 1.27 -0.69
CA ALA A 79 -4.78 1.62 0.14
C ALA A 79 -4.98 0.68 1.31
N LEU A 80 -4.95 -0.62 1.05
CA LEU A 80 -5.05 -1.63 2.10
C LEU A 80 -3.84 -1.56 3.04
N THR A 81 -2.65 -1.39 2.48
CA THR A 81 -1.41 -1.27 3.26
C THR A 81 -1.42 -0.03 4.15
N PHE A 82 -1.80 1.12 3.61
CA PHE A 82 -1.93 2.37 4.34
C PHE A 82 -2.93 2.23 5.48
N LEU A 83 -4.12 1.67 5.21
CA LEU A 83 -5.14 1.44 6.22
C LEU A 83 -4.60 0.53 7.34
N ALA A 84 -3.97 -0.58 7.01
CA ALA A 84 -3.41 -1.52 7.98
C ALA A 84 -2.30 -0.88 8.85
N VAL A 85 -1.44 -0.04 8.25
CA VAL A 85 -0.42 0.71 8.97
C VAL A 85 -1.04 1.72 9.94
N ILE A 86 -2.05 2.47 9.49
CA ILE A 86 -2.77 3.43 10.35
C ILE A 86 -3.48 2.71 11.49
N THR A 87 -4.16 1.59 11.22
CA THR A 87 -4.80 0.77 12.24
C THR A 87 -3.78 0.29 13.27
N LYS A 88 -2.62 -0.23 12.83
CA LYS A 88 -1.53 -0.61 13.73
C LYS A 88 -1.10 0.55 14.62
N ASP A 89 -0.86 1.72 14.05
CA ASP A 89 -0.42 2.90 14.80
C ASP A 89 -1.49 3.39 15.79
N LEU A 90 -2.77 3.34 15.41
CA LEU A 90 -3.90 3.70 16.27
C LEU A 90 -4.04 2.73 17.46
N VAL A 91 -3.85 1.43 17.24
CA VAL A 91 -3.85 0.41 18.30
C VAL A 91 -2.72 0.68 19.30
N TYR A 92 -1.50 0.95 18.84
CA TYR A 92 -0.40 1.30 19.74
C TYR A 92 -0.66 2.57 20.53
N LEU A 93 -1.26 3.59 19.89
CA LEU A 93 -1.65 4.82 20.57
C LEU A 93 -2.70 4.55 21.65
N ALA A 94 -3.73 3.76 21.35
CA ALA A 94 -4.78 3.39 22.30
C ALA A 94 -4.21 2.63 23.51
N LEU A 95 -3.36 1.63 23.28
CA LEU A 95 -2.68 0.90 24.35
C LEU A 95 -1.82 1.82 25.21
N GLY A 96 -1.09 2.75 24.58
CA GLY A 96 -0.30 3.76 25.28
C GLY A 96 -1.14 4.67 26.17
N LEU A 97 -2.32 5.11 25.72
CA LEU A 97 -3.24 5.90 26.53
C LEU A 97 -3.79 5.10 27.72
N ILE A 98 -4.24 3.86 27.50
CA ILE A 98 -4.77 2.99 28.57
C ILE A 98 -3.72 2.77 29.65
N SER A 99 -2.46 2.52 29.25
CA SER A 99 -1.35 2.33 30.21
C SER A 99 -1.07 3.56 31.08
N LYS A 100 -1.28 4.78 30.55
CA LYS A 100 -1.12 6.02 31.32
C LYS A 100 -2.23 6.24 32.34
N PHE A 101 -3.46 5.84 32.01
CA PHE A 101 -4.61 5.99 32.92
C PHE A 101 -4.67 4.88 33.98
N SER A 102 -4.10 3.70 33.69
CA SER A 102 -3.93 2.62 34.66
C SER A 102 -2.66 2.85 35.49
N SER A 103 -2.73 3.82 36.41
CA SER A 103 -1.65 4.28 37.29
C SER A 103 -1.00 3.21 38.21
N GLY A 104 -1.38 1.94 38.09
CA GLY A 104 -0.82 0.81 38.84
C GLY A 104 -0.04 -0.21 38.00
N TYR A 105 0.03 -0.05 36.67
CA TYR A 105 0.89 -0.92 35.86
C TYR A 105 2.33 -0.41 35.96
N SER A 106 3.16 -1.11 36.73
CA SER A 106 4.61 -0.92 36.66
C SER A 106 5.00 -1.07 35.20
N GLN A 107 5.57 0.01 34.65
CA GLN A 107 6.08 0.02 33.28
C GLN A 107 7.29 -0.90 33.28
N GLU A 108 7.08 -2.22 33.19
CA GLU A 108 8.14 -3.17 32.88
C GLU A 108 8.87 -2.58 31.68
N THR A 109 10.19 -2.45 31.81
CA THR A 109 11.05 -1.99 30.74
C THR A 109 10.81 -2.89 29.54
N ILE A 110 9.97 -2.42 28.60
CA ILE A 110 9.66 -3.17 27.39
C ILE A 110 10.97 -3.39 26.69
N ASP A 111 11.40 -4.65 26.66
CA ASP A 111 12.64 -5.04 26.00
C ASP A 111 12.63 -4.51 24.56
N PRO A 112 13.61 -3.66 24.19
CA PRO A 112 13.70 -3.10 22.85
C PRO A 112 13.75 -4.19 21.77
N GLN A 113 14.39 -5.34 22.04
CA GLN A 113 14.47 -6.44 21.07
C GLN A 113 13.09 -7.06 20.79
N ARG A 114 12.29 -7.30 21.83
CA ARG A 114 10.92 -7.80 21.69
C ARG A 114 10.05 -6.84 20.88
N ARG A 115 10.19 -5.53 21.12
CA ARG A 115 9.43 -4.50 20.39
C ARG A 115 9.81 -4.49 18.91
N GLU A 116 11.09 -4.49 18.59
CA GLU A 116 11.58 -4.52 17.20
C GLU A 116 11.12 -5.77 16.46
N PHE A 117 11.17 -6.93 17.11
CA PHE A 117 10.69 -8.18 16.56
C PHE A 117 9.19 -8.14 16.21
N ILE A 118 8.34 -7.66 17.14
CA ILE A 118 6.90 -7.53 16.91
C ILE A 118 6.63 -6.54 15.76
N GLN A 119 7.31 -5.40 15.73
CA GLN A 119 7.14 -4.42 14.66
C GLN A 119 7.53 -4.99 13.29
N LYS A 120 8.63 -5.73 13.23
CA LYS A 120 9.07 -6.41 12.01
C LYS A 120 8.06 -7.45 11.54
N LEU A 121 7.57 -8.32 12.43
CA LEU A 121 6.55 -9.32 12.10
C LEU A 121 5.26 -8.67 11.62
N LEU A 122 4.80 -7.60 12.29
CA LEU A 122 3.61 -6.86 11.87
C LEU A 122 3.81 -6.23 10.48
N SER A 123 4.95 -5.61 10.21
CA SER A 123 5.24 -5.05 8.89
C SER A 123 5.23 -6.13 7.80
N ILE A 124 5.86 -7.29 8.05
CA ILE A 124 5.82 -8.43 7.12
C ILE A 124 4.39 -8.92 6.93
N GLY A 125 3.65 -9.10 8.02
CA GLY A 125 2.25 -9.55 8.00
C GLY A 125 1.33 -8.60 7.24
N ILE A 126 1.52 -7.28 7.38
CA ILE A 126 0.77 -6.28 6.63
C ILE A 126 1.06 -6.42 5.14
N ILE A 127 2.33 -6.51 4.74
CA ILE A 127 2.71 -6.64 3.32
C ILE A 127 2.14 -7.94 2.73
N THR A 128 2.24 -9.07 3.45
CA THR A 128 1.79 -10.36 2.93
C THR A 128 0.27 -10.44 2.84
N THR A 129 -0.46 -9.96 3.84
CA THR A 129 -1.94 -9.99 3.84
C THR A 129 -2.53 -9.07 2.79
N THR A 130 -2.01 -7.85 2.66
CA THR A 130 -2.48 -6.87 1.66
C THR A 130 -2.08 -7.32 0.25
N GLY A 131 -0.85 -7.81 0.08
CA GLY A 131 -0.38 -8.38 -1.19
C GLY A 131 -1.20 -9.59 -1.63
N ALA A 132 -1.48 -10.54 -0.72
CA ALA A 132 -2.31 -11.70 -1.02
C ALA A 132 -3.75 -11.30 -1.38
N SER A 133 -4.31 -10.31 -0.68
CA SER A 133 -5.64 -9.78 -0.97
C SER A 133 -5.70 -9.15 -2.36
N THR A 134 -4.71 -8.32 -2.72
CA THR A 134 -4.62 -7.70 -4.05
C THR A 134 -4.40 -8.74 -5.14
N LEU A 135 -3.55 -9.74 -4.91
CA LEU A 135 -3.32 -10.83 -5.85
C LEU A 135 -4.61 -11.62 -6.12
N ARG A 136 -5.40 -11.89 -5.08
CA ARG A 136 -6.69 -12.59 -5.21
C ARG A 136 -7.66 -11.80 -6.10
N VAL A 137 -7.73 -10.49 -5.93
CA VAL A 137 -8.56 -9.60 -6.77
C VAL A 137 -8.11 -9.68 -8.23
N TYR A 138 -6.80 -9.62 -8.48
CA TYR A 138 -6.25 -9.75 -9.82
C TYR A 138 -6.60 -11.10 -10.47
N ILE A 139 -6.44 -12.21 -9.74
CA ILE A 139 -6.78 -13.55 -10.24
C ILE A 139 -8.28 -13.66 -10.54
N MET A 140 -9.14 -13.13 -9.68
CA MET A 140 -10.59 -13.11 -9.91
C MET A 140 -10.95 -12.32 -11.17
N HIS A 141 -10.29 -11.18 -11.38
CA HIS A 141 -10.50 -10.39 -12.59
C HIS A 141 -10.10 -11.15 -13.86
N VAL A 142 -8.89 -11.72 -13.89
CA VAL A 142 -8.40 -12.53 -15.03
C VAL A 142 -9.34 -13.71 -15.30
N ARG A 143 -9.85 -14.34 -14.24
CA ARG A 143 -10.82 -15.44 -14.36
C ARG A 143 -12.16 -14.97 -14.93
N SER A 144 -12.65 -13.80 -14.53
CA SER A 144 -13.88 -13.20 -15.06
C SER A 144 -13.74 -12.91 -16.56
N TYR A 145 -12.64 -12.26 -16.96
CA TYR A 145 -12.35 -11.94 -18.35
C TYR A 145 -12.32 -13.19 -19.25
N ASN A 146 -11.65 -14.24 -18.78
CA ASN A 146 -11.57 -15.52 -19.52
C ASN A 146 -12.91 -16.26 -19.60
N ASN A 147 -13.84 -16.05 -18.66
CA ASN A 147 -15.16 -16.68 -18.68
C ASN A 147 -16.14 -15.93 -19.59
N GLU A 148 -16.12 -14.60 -19.60
CA GLU A 148 -16.96 -13.80 -20.50
C GLU A 148 -16.56 -14.00 -21.97
N GLY A 149 -15.26 -14.10 -22.25
CA GLY A 149 -14.77 -14.45 -23.59
C GLY A 149 -15.27 -15.80 -24.10
N LYS A 150 -15.62 -16.75 -23.23
CA LYS A 150 -16.19 -18.06 -23.63
C LYS A 150 -17.68 -18.01 -23.95
N HIS A 151 -18.41 -17.01 -23.46
CA HIS A 151 -19.84 -16.85 -23.72
C HIS A 151 -20.14 -16.08 -25.01
N CYS A 152 -19.20 -15.29 -25.55
CA CYS A 152 -19.35 -14.60 -26.84
C CYS A 152 -19.05 -15.47 -28.08
N TYR A 153 -18.53 -16.70 -27.91
CA TYR A 153 -18.23 -17.64 -28.99
C TYR A 153 -19.12 -18.89 -28.98
N LYS A 154 -20.35 -18.78 -28.44
CA LYS A 154 -21.38 -19.83 -28.55
C LYS A 154 -22.64 -19.30 -29.20
#